data_AF-A0A7Y5NK70-F1
#
_entry.id   AF-A0A7Y5NK70-F1
#
_cell.length_a   1.000
_cell.length_b   1.000
_cell.length_c   1.000
_cell.angle_alpha   90.00
_cell.angle_beta   90.00
_cell.angle_gamma   90.00
#
_symmetry.space_group_name_H-M   'P 1'
#
loop_
_entity.id
_entity.type
_entity.pdbx_description
1 polymer ?
#
loop_
_entity_poly.entity_id
_entity_poly.type
_entity_poly.pdbx_seq_one_letter_code
_entity_poly.pdbx_strand_id
1 'polypeptide(L)'
;MSERRSVLKTVRAIAIAVVCMAPSAGNIGSCGQDAEALDPQKFLAAKNTVDCQACLDCGLTTVVCDQACDGVVPPSASFPGGCLPLVHDGEVCLDALSASGCDDYASFVADQGATIPTECNFCPVDEAGNPDRDP
;
A
#
# COMPACT_ATOMS: atom_id res chain seq x y z
N MET A 1 -11.50 55.61 49.37
CA MET A 1 -12.63 54.80 49.89
C MET A 1 -13.89 55.19 49.13
N SER A 2 -14.34 54.35 48.20
CA SER A 2 -15.70 54.40 47.67
C SER A 2 -16.17 52.96 47.52
N GLU A 3 -17.12 52.62 48.37
CA GLU A 3 -17.73 51.33 48.57
C GLU A 3 -18.83 51.09 47.52
N ARG A 4 -19.07 49.81 47.26
CA ARG A 4 -20.37 49.16 46.98
C ARG A 4 -20.83 48.96 45.53
N ARG A 5 -21.07 47.65 45.31
CA ARG A 5 -22.24 47.00 44.69
C ARG A 5 -22.12 46.61 43.22
N SER A 6 -21.84 45.31 43.09
CA SER A 6 -22.76 44.35 42.48
C SER A 6 -23.32 44.70 41.11
N VAL A 7 -22.71 44.13 40.07
CA VAL A 7 -23.47 43.52 38.99
C VAL A 7 -22.90 42.14 38.71
N LEU A 8 -23.42 41.14 39.43
CA LEU A 8 -23.53 39.78 38.92
C LEU A 8 -24.33 39.87 37.60
N LYS A 9 -23.80 39.33 36.50
CA LYS A 9 -24.51 38.57 35.43
C LYS A 9 -23.83 38.71 34.07
N THR A 10 -23.09 37.68 33.64
CA THR A 10 -23.13 37.00 32.32
C THR A 10 -21.96 35.99 32.31
N VAL A 11 -22.15 34.72 32.67
CA VAL A 11 -22.66 33.63 31.81
C VAL A 11 -22.14 33.74 30.37
N ARG A 12 -21.01 33.11 30.06
CA ARG A 12 -20.92 31.86 29.27
C ARG A 12 -19.49 31.64 28.76
N ALA A 13 -18.99 30.46 29.11
CA ALA A 13 -18.00 29.64 28.42
C ALA A 13 -17.48 30.19 27.06
N ILE A 14 -16.19 30.49 27.02
CA ILE A 14 -15.39 30.31 25.80
C ILE A 14 -14.24 29.39 26.19
N ALA A 15 -14.59 28.11 26.33
CA ALA A 15 -13.62 27.04 26.36
C ALA A 15 -13.39 26.57 24.92
N ILE A 16 -12.13 26.67 24.50
CA ILE A 16 -11.49 25.80 23.51
C ILE A 16 -12.00 25.99 22.08
N ALA A 17 -11.34 26.89 21.34
CA ALA A 17 -11.10 26.73 19.92
C ALA A 17 -9.62 26.39 19.73
N VAL A 18 -9.20 25.22 20.23
CA VAL A 18 -7.97 24.59 19.72
C VAL A 18 -8.34 24.08 18.34
N VAL A 19 -7.75 24.74 17.35
CA VAL A 19 -7.87 24.41 15.93
C VAL A 19 -7.44 22.96 15.75
N CYS A 20 -8.41 22.08 15.52
CA CYS A 20 -8.16 20.77 14.93
C CYS A 20 -7.72 21.01 13.47
N MET A 21 -6.45 21.38 13.27
CA MET A 21 -5.77 21.04 12.02
C MET A 21 -5.57 19.53 12.06
N ALA A 22 -6.64 18.78 11.78
CA ALA A 22 -6.50 17.39 11.44
C ALA A 22 -5.56 17.32 10.24
N PRO A 23 -4.54 16.45 10.25
CA PRO A 23 -3.72 16.24 9.07
C PRO A 23 -4.65 15.93 7.89
N SER A 24 -4.45 16.64 6.78
CA SER A 24 -5.09 16.30 5.52
C SER A 24 -4.74 14.83 5.22
N ALA A 25 -5.66 14.11 4.58
CA ALA A 25 -5.55 12.71 4.17
C ALA A 25 -4.41 12.41 3.16
N GLY A 26 -3.33 13.19 3.18
CA GLY A 26 -2.02 12.89 2.58
C GLY A 26 -0.94 12.54 3.61
N ASN A 27 -1.28 12.42 4.90
CA ASN A 27 -0.38 11.87 5.94
C ASN A 27 -0.78 10.43 6.27
N ILE A 28 -0.59 9.51 5.32
CA ILE A 28 -0.74 8.08 5.63
C ILE A 28 0.46 7.68 6.48
N GLY A 29 0.24 7.68 7.79
CA GLY A 29 1.24 7.37 8.81
C GLY A 29 1.09 8.30 10.01
N SER A 30 0.47 7.80 11.09
CA SER A 30 0.42 8.41 12.43
C SER A 30 1.82 8.75 13.02
N CYS A 31 2.90 8.41 12.31
CA CYS A 31 4.31 8.65 12.63
C CYS A 31 4.91 9.91 11.95
N GLY A 32 4.14 10.66 11.16
CA GLY A 32 4.59 11.91 10.54
C GLY A 32 5.60 11.75 9.40
N GLN A 33 5.53 10.64 8.67
CA GLN A 33 6.30 10.44 7.44
C GLN A 33 5.41 10.64 6.21
N ASP A 34 5.97 11.26 5.17
CA ASP A 34 5.29 11.45 3.91
C ASP A 34 5.17 10.13 3.16
N ALA A 35 4.03 9.90 2.53
CA ALA A 35 3.82 8.73 1.67
C ALA A 35 4.69 8.83 0.41
N GLU A 36 5.58 7.85 0.21
CA GLU A 36 6.42 7.76 -0.98
C GLU A 36 5.78 6.83 -2.01
N ALA A 37 5.68 7.29 -3.26
CA ALA A 37 5.18 6.48 -4.36
C ALA A 37 6.16 5.35 -4.70
N LEU A 38 5.63 4.15 -4.95
CA LEU A 38 6.42 2.99 -5.34
C LEU A 38 6.97 3.17 -6.75
N ASP A 39 8.29 2.99 -6.92
CA ASP A 39 8.92 2.96 -8.23
C ASP A 39 8.69 1.59 -8.90
N PRO A 40 8.00 1.53 -10.06
CA PRO A 40 7.66 0.25 -10.70
C PRO A 40 8.89 -0.55 -11.12
N GLN A 41 9.96 0.10 -11.56
CA GLN A 41 11.17 -0.57 -12.05
C GLN A 41 11.90 -1.25 -10.90
N LYS A 42 12.14 -0.51 -9.81
CA LYS A 42 12.79 -1.04 -8.61
C LYS A 42 11.97 -2.16 -7.99
N PHE A 43 10.66 -1.96 -7.87
CA PHE A 43 9.77 -2.97 -7.28
C PHE A 43 9.78 -4.26 -8.10
N LEU A 44 9.57 -4.19 -9.43
CA LEU A 44 9.51 -5.39 -10.25
C LEU A 44 10.86 -6.12 -10.33
N ALA A 45 11.98 -5.41 -10.27
CA ALA A 45 13.29 -6.03 -10.20
C ALA A 45 13.48 -6.81 -8.88
N ALA A 46 13.04 -6.24 -7.76
CA ALA A 46 13.03 -6.92 -6.47
C ALA A 46 12.07 -8.12 -6.48
N LYS A 47 10.87 -7.94 -7.03
CA LYS A 47 9.87 -9.01 -7.14
C LYS A 47 10.37 -10.18 -7.97
N ASN A 48 11.01 -9.93 -9.12
CA ASN A 48 11.60 -10.99 -9.95
C ASN A 48 12.64 -11.81 -9.17
N THR A 49 13.40 -11.16 -8.27
CA THR A 49 14.37 -11.87 -7.42
C THR A 49 13.65 -12.82 -6.44
N VAL A 50 12.58 -12.35 -5.79
CA VAL A 50 11.75 -13.16 -4.88
C VAL A 50 11.07 -14.30 -5.63
N ASP A 51 10.44 -14.00 -6.76
CA ASP A 51 9.76 -14.98 -7.61
C ASP A 51 10.72 -16.08 -8.10
N CYS A 52 11.89 -15.70 -8.62
CA CYS A 52 12.86 -16.69 -9.08
C CYS A 52 13.31 -17.61 -7.94
N GLN A 53 13.62 -17.04 -6.78
CA GLN A 53 14.04 -17.83 -5.62
C GLN A 53 12.94 -18.80 -5.18
N ALA A 54 11.71 -18.32 -5.03
CA ALA A 54 10.57 -19.15 -4.63
C ALA A 54 10.29 -20.25 -5.66
N CYS A 55 10.35 -19.94 -6.95
CA CYS A 55 10.16 -20.93 -8.01
C CYS A 55 11.24 -22.03 -7.97
N LEU A 56 12.51 -21.67 -7.73
CA LEU A 56 13.59 -22.64 -7.60
C LEU A 56 13.43 -23.51 -6.35
N ASP A 57 13.10 -22.90 -5.20
CA ASP A 57 12.93 -23.61 -3.92
C ASP A 57 11.74 -24.57 -3.95
N CYS A 58 10.66 -24.18 -4.65
CA CYS A 58 9.45 -24.99 -4.80
C CYS A 58 9.45 -25.93 -6.02
N GLY A 59 10.48 -25.85 -6.88
CA GLY A 59 10.58 -26.66 -8.10
C GLY A 59 9.49 -26.35 -9.14
N LEU A 60 9.05 -25.10 -9.23
CA LEU A 60 8.00 -24.64 -10.14
C LEU A 60 8.58 -24.25 -11.50
N THR A 61 7.88 -24.67 -12.58
CA THR A 61 8.24 -24.33 -13.96
C THR A 61 7.02 -23.73 -14.65
N THR A 62 6.90 -22.40 -14.62
CA THR A 62 5.84 -21.64 -15.26
C THR A 62 6.45 -20.48 -16.06
N VAL A 63 5.67 -19.86 -16.94
CA VAL A 63 6.14 -18.72 -17.74
C VAL A 63 6.59 -17.57 -16.83
N VAL A 64 5.89 -17.35 -15.71
CA VAL A 64 6.25 -16.33 -14.72
C VAL A 64 7.58 -16.65 -14.05
N CYS A 65 7.81 -17.91 -13.66
CA CYS A 65 9.06 -18.34 -13.06
C CYS A 65 10.25 -18.16 -14.03
N ASP A 66 10.08 -18.55 -15.29
CA ASP A 66 11.12 -18.41 -16.31
C ASP A 66 11.49 -16.92 -16.51
N GLN A 67 10.49 -16.06 -16.65
CA GLN A 67 10.68 -14.62 -16.81
C GLN A 67 11.32 -13.95 -15.59
N ALA A 68 10.91 -14.37 -14.38
CA ALA A 68 11.48 -13.87 -13.14
C ALA A 68 12.97 -14.20 -13.04
N CYS A 69 13.35 -15.43 -13.38
CA CYS A 69 14.75 -15.87 -13.36
C CYS A 69 15.61 -15.29 -14.47
N ASP A 70 15.04 -14.89 -15.61
CA ASP A 70 15.74 -14.10 -16.61
C ASP A 70 16.06 -12.68 -16.12
N GLY A 71 15.35 -12.19 -15.09
CA GLY A 71 15.64 -10.93 -14.40
C GLY A 71 15.36 -9.67 -15.23
N VAL A 72 14.71 -9.80 -16.38
CA VAL A 72 14.45 -8.67 -17.28
C VAL A 72 13.17 -7.94 -16.88
N VAL A 73 13.31 -6.69 -16.44
CA VAL A 73 12.17 -5.77 -16.27
C VAL A 73 12.04 -4.90 -17.52
N PRO A 74 10.87 -4.87 -18.19
CA PRO A 74 10.67 -4.00 -19.34
C PRO A 74 10.83 -2.52 -18.95
N PRO A 75 11.49 -1.68 -19.75
CA PRO A 75 11.63 -0.25 -19.44
C PRO A 75 10.29 0.50 -19.43
N SER A 76 9.27 -0.06 -20.06
CA SER A 76 7.89 0.45 -20.06
C SER A 76 7.05 -0.09 -18.89
N ALA A 77 7.65 -0.78 -17.92
CA ALA A 77 6.90 -1.33 -16.80
C ALA A 77 6.31 -0.20 -15.95
N SER A 78 5.01 -0.32 -15.69
CA SER A 78 4.22 0.66 -14.97
C SER A 78 3.08 -0.05 -14.26
N PHE A 79 2.65 0.49 -13.11
CA PHE A 79 1.40 0.06 -12.50
C PHE A 79 0.21 0.46 -13.37
N PRO A 80 -0.93 -0.27 -13.29
CA PRO A 80 -2.15 0.12 -13.98
C PRO A 80 -2.57 1.56 -13.66
N GLY A 81 -3.11 2.24 -14.66
CA GLY A 81 -3.54 3.63 -14.51
C GLY A 81 -4.64 3.78 -13.45
N GLY A 82 -4.52 4.78 -12.60
CA GLY A 82 -5.45 5.02 -11.50
C GLY A 82 -5.10 4.29 -10.21
N CYS A 83 -4.02 3.51 -10.20
CA CYS A 83 -3.42 2.94 -9.01
C CYS A 83 -2.20 3.77 -8.58
N LEU A 84 -2.03 3.94 -7.27
CA LEU A 84 -0.93 4.69 -6.71
C LEU A 84 -0.31 3.92 -5.53
N PRO A 85 0.33 2.76 -5.80
CA PRO A 85 0.99 2.01 -4.74
C PRO A 85 2.10 2.86 -4.12
N LEU A 86 2.24 2.69 -2.81
CA LEU A 86 3.27 3.30 -1.99
C LEU A 86 4.43 2.33 -1.79
N VAL A 87 5.58 2.87 -1.41
CA VAL A 87 6.77 2.08 -1.07
C VAL A 87 6.43 0.98 -0.05
N HIS A 88 5.63 1.33 0.97
CA HIS A 88 5.19 0.38 1.99
C HIS A 88 4.35 -0.77 1.43
N ASP A 89 3.47 -0.51 0.47
CA ASP A 89 2.67 -1.57 -0.17
C ASP A 89 3.59 -2.57 -0.89
N GLY A 90 4.62 -2.04 -1.57
CA GLY A 90 5.65 -2.85 -2.21
C GLY A 90 6.43 -3.73 -1.24
N GLU A 91 6.84 -3.18 -0.10
CA GLU A 91 7.54 -3.93 0.95
C GLU A 91 6.66 -5.06 1.51
N VAL A 92 5.41 -4.76 1.85
CA VAL A 92 4.45 -5.73 2.39
C VAL A 92 4.18 -6.84 1.36
N CYS A 93 4.06 -6.52 0.08
CA CYS A 93 3.93 -7.52 -0.98
C CYS A 93 5.16 -8.44 -1.08
N LEU A 94 6.38 -7.89 -1.08
CA LEU A 94 7.62 -8.68 -1.18
C LEU A 94 7.79 -9.61 0.02
N ASP A 95 7.47 -9.12 1.21
CA ASP A 95 7.50 -9.91 2.45
C ASP A 95 6.46 -11.04 2.41
N ALA A 96 5.23 -10.76 1.95
CA ALA A 96 4.18 -11.76 1.82
C ALA A 96 4.55 -12.86 0.82
N LEU A 97 5.10 -12.50 -0.34
CA LEU A 97 5.62 -13.46 -1.31
C LEU A 97 6.72 -14.32 -0.69
N SER A 98 7.72 -13.69 -0.06
CA SER A 98 8.86 -14.40 0.54
C SER A 98 8.45 -15.34 1.69
N ALA A 99 7.35 -15.04 2.39
CA ALA A 99 6.82 -15.84 3.48
C ALA A 99 5.82 -16.91 3.04
N SER A 100 5.40 -16.92 1.76
CA SER A 100 4.38 -17.83 1.26
C SER A 100 4.92 -19.26 1.12
N GLY A 101 4.07 -20.25 1.42
CA GLY A 101 4.39 -21.66 1.18
C GLY A 101 4.30 -22.03 -0.30
N CYS A 102 4.91 -23.14 -0.70
CA CYS A 102 4.95 -23.56 -2.11
C CYS A 102 3.58 -23.79 -2.75
N ASP A 103 2.59 -24.26 -1.99
CA ASP A 103 1.23 -24.48 -2.53
C ASP A 103 0.55 -23.15 -2.88
N ASP A 104 0.69 -22.14 -2.02
CA ASP A 104 0.16 -20.80 -2.28
C ASP A 104 0.94 -20.13 -3.42
N TYR A 105 2.27 -20.25 -3.39
CA TYR A 105 3.12 -19.67 -4.43
C TYR A 105 2.80 -20.24 -5.81
N ALA A 106 2.54 -21.55 -5.91
CA ALA A 106 2.12 -22.20 -7.14
C ALA A 106 0.82 -21.58 -7.71
N SER A 107 -0.10 -21.13 -6.83
CA SER A 107 -1.32 -20.44 -7.26
C SER A 107 -1.05 -19.02 -7.78
N PHE A 108 -0.02 -18.34 -7.28
CA PHE A 108 0.33 -16.98 -7.71
C PHE A 108 1.02 -16.95 -9.08
N VAL A 109 1.79 -17.99 -9.41
CA VAL A 109 2.61 -18.06 -10.63
C VAL A 109 2.04 -19.01 -11.69
N ALA A 110 0.83 -19.54 -11.49
CA ALA A 110 0.19 -20.47 -12.41
C ALA A 110 -0.01 -19.85 -13.81
N ASP A 111 0.28 -20.60 -14.88
CA ASP A 111 0.09 -20.11 -16.25
C ASP A 111 -1.38 -19.83 -16.60
N GLN A 112 -2.32 -20.43 -15.85
CA GLN A 112 -3.74 -20.21 -15.98
C GLN A 112 -4.39 -20.08 -14.60
N GLY A 113 -5.27 -19.09 -14.45
CA GLY A 113 -5.99 -18.88 -13.19
C GLY A 113 -5.11 -18.40 -12.05
N ALA A 114 -3.99 -17.73 -12.35
CA ALA A 114 -3.15 -17.10 -11.33
C ALA A 114 -3.98 -16.19 -10.41
N THR A 115 -3.72 -16.28 -9.11
CA THR A 115 -4.27 -15.39 -8.10
C THR A 115 -3.25 -14.32 -7.73
N ILE A 116 -3.71 -13.21 -7.18
CA ILE A 116 -2.83 -12.15 -6.68
C ILE A 116 -2.97 -12.14 -5.15
N PRO A 117 -1.86 -12.25 -4.39
CA PRO A 117 -1.90 -12.06 -2.94
C PRO A 117 -2.54 -10.71 -2.60
N THR A 118 -3.32 -10.65 -1.53
CA THR A 118 -3.99 -9.42 -1.11
C THR A 118 -3.03 -8.25 -0.91
N GLU A 119 -1.85 -8.55 -0.36
CA GLU A 119 -0.74 -7.66 -0.11
C GLU A 119 -0.11 -7.10 -1.39
N CYS A 120 -0.26 -7.82 -2.50
CA CYS A 120 0.24 -7.43 -3.81
C CYS A 120 -0.86 -6.86 -4.73
N ASN A 121 -2.10 -6.75 -4.24
CA ASN A 121 -3.20 -6.19 -5.00
C ASN A 121 -3.19 -4.66 -4.91
N PHE A 122 -2.30 -4.01 -5.68
CA PHE A 122 -2.13 -2.55 -5.72
C PHE A 122 -3.26 -1.79 -6.41
N CYS A 123 -4.22 -2.52 -6.99
CA CYS A 123 -5.31 -1.99 -7.79
C CYS A 123 -6.60 -2.77 -7.49
N PRO A 124 -7.08 -2.78 -6.22
CA PRO A 124 -8.37 -3.41 -5.94
C PRO A 124 -9.45 -2.75 -6.80
N VAL A 125 -10.47 -3.52 -7.16
CA VAL A 125 -11.60 -3.01 -7.95
C VAL A 125 -12.90 -3.14 -7.17
N ASP A 126 -13.79 -2.17 -7.35
CA ASP A 126 -15.13 -2.19 -6.77
C ASP A 126 -16.05 -3.23 -7.46
N GLU A 127 -17.29 -3.38 -6.98
CA GLU A 127 -18.29 -4.29 -7.57
C GLU A 127 -18.61 -3.94 -9.05
N ALA A 128 -18.30 -2.71 -9.48
CA ALA A 128 -18.49 -2.24 -10.85
C ALA A 128 -17.24 -2.43 -11.72
N GLY A 129 -16.15 -2.99 -11.19
CA GLY A 129 -14.89 -3.24 -11.89
C GLY A 129 -14.02 -2.00 -12.10
N ASN A 130 -14.30 -0.89 -11.41
CA ASN A 130 -13.44 0.30 -11.42
C ASN A 130 -12.38 0.18 -10.34
N PRO A 131 -11.19 0.80 -10.50
CA PRO A 131 -10.22 0.89 -9.41
C PRO A 131 -10.90 1.46 -8.16
N ASP A 132 -10.89 0.70 -7.08
CA ASP A 132 -11.35 1.13 -5.78
C ASP A 132 -10.32 2.13 -5.24
N ARG A 133 -10.74 3.39 -5.15
CA ARG A 133 -9.91 4.52 -4.75
C ARG A 133 -10.19 4.95 -3.32
N ASP A 134 -11.10 4.27 -2.64
CA ASP A 134 -11.33 4.46 -1.20
C ASP A 134 -10.38 3.54 -0.43
N PRO A 135 -9.54 4.08 0.48
CA PRO A 135 -8.70 3.27 1.36
C PRO A 135 -9.50 2.53 2.44
#